data_AF-T1IHM4-F1
#
_entry.id   AF-T1IHM4-F1
#
_cell.length_a   1.000
_cell.length_b   1.000
_cell.length_c   1.000
_cell.angle_alpha   90.00
_cell.angle_beta   90.00
_cell.angle_gamma   90.00
#
_symmetry.space_group_name_H-M   'P 1'
#
loop_
_entity.id
_entity.type
_entity.pdbx_description
1 polymer ?
#
loop_
_entity_poly.entity_id
_entity_poly.type
_entity_poly.pdbx_seq_one_letter_code
_entity_poly.pdbx_strand_id
1 'polypeptide(L)'
;MVCFNFNPILSKNAEIIKEATTDIVRFILADQLFDVWLGNVRGNEGSSHRSHRRSEAKFWDFSWEEMADEDLPAIIDYIRNLTEYKKILYIGHS
;
A
#
# COMPACT_ATOMS: atom_id res chain seq x y z
N MET A 1 -1.64 1.61 -15.49
CA MET A 1 -1.26 1.00 -14.21
C MET A 1 -1.66 1.90 -13.05
N VAL A 2 -2.37 1.36 -12.07
CA VAL A 2 -2.87 2.08 -10.90
C VAL A 2 -2.33 1.44 -9.63
N CYS A 3 -1.70 2.22 -8.74
CA CYS A 3 -1.22 1.77 -7.44
C CYS A 3 -2.13 2.32 -6.33
N PHE A 4 -2.75 1.44 -5.56
CA PHE A 4 -3.52 1.80 -4.37
C PHE A 4 -2.67 1.63 -3.12
N ASN A 5 -2.62 2.65 -2.27
CA ASN A 5 -2.07 2.51 -0.92
C ASN A 5 -3.21 2.32 0.07
N PHE A 6 -3.24 1.17 0.75
CA PHE A 6 -4.25 0.85 1.74
C PHE A 6 -3.68 1.04 3.14
N ASN A 7 -4.29 1.96 3.92
CA ASN A 7 -3.88 2.24 5.29
C ASN A 7 -5.13 2.41 6.18
N PRO A 8 -5.46 1.46 7.08
CA PRO A 8 -6.34 1.76 8.20
C PRO A 8 -5.48 1.75 9.46
N ILE A 9 -4.92 2.91 9.83
CA ILE A 9 -4.18 2.99 11.10
C ILE A 9 -5.14 2.84 12.30
N LEU A 10 -6.43 3.20 12.20
CA LEU A 10 -7.40 3.01 13.30
C LEU A 10 -8.86 3.02 12.81
N SER A 11 -9.52 1.87 12.57
CA SER A 11 -11.01 1.83 12.55
C SER A 11 -11.58 0.40 12.41
N LYS A 12 -11.84 -0.28 13.53
CA LYS A 12 -12.54 -1.58 13.53
C LYS A 12 -14.02 -1.55 13.08
N ASN A 13 -14.65 -0.37 13.03
CA ASN A 13 -16.10 -0.26 12.80
C ASN A 13 -16.52 0.37 11.46
N ALA A 14 -15.61 1.08 10.75
CA ALA A 14 -15.84 1.54 9.37
C ALA A 14 -15.12 0.68 8.30
N GLU A 15 -14.47 -0.41 8.72
CA GLU A 15 -13.69 -1.32 7.86
C GLU A 15 -14.54 -1.95 6.75
N ILE A 16 -15.69 -2.54 7.08
CA ILE A 16 -16.49 -3.32 6.11
C ILE A 16 -16.98 -2.46 4.92
N ILE A 17 -17.41 -1.23 5.18
CA ILE A 17 -17.95 -0.34 4.12
C ILE A 17 -16.80 0.28 3.31
N LYS A 18 -15.67 0.62 3.95
CA LYS A 18 -14.48 1.15 3.27
C LYS A 18 -13.78 0.08 2.42
N GLU A 19 -13.70 -1.15 2.93
CA GLU A 19 -13.18 -2.31 2.21
C GLU A 19 -14.04 -2.57 0.97
N ALA A 20 -15.37 -2.66 1.13
CA ALA A 20 -16.28 -2.82 0.00
C ALA A 20 -16.15 -1.70 -1.05
N THR A 21 -16.02 -0.43 -0.64
CA THR A 21 -15.90 0.70 -1.58
C THR A 21 -14.55 0.71 -2.30
N THR A 22 -13.47 0.42 -1.58
CA THR A 22 -12.12 0.34 -2.17
C THR A 22 -12.03 -0.83 -3.14
N ASP A 23 -12.62 -1.97 -2.78
CA ASP A 23 -12.70 -3.15 -3.63
C ASP A 23 -13.51 -2.87 -4.89
N ILE A 24 -14.64 -2.15 -4.79
CA ILE A 24 -15.40 -1.71 -5.97
C ILE A 24 -14.52 -0.89 -6.94
N VAL A 25 -13.74 0.07 -6.44
CA VAL A 25 -12.87 0.88 -7.31
C VAL A 25 -11.79 0.02 -7.96
N ARG A 26 -11.20 -0.93 -7.22
CA ARG A 26 -10.18 -1.86 -7.74
C ARG A 26 -10.74 -2.74 -8.86
N PHE A 27 -11.93 -3.31 -8.64
CA PHE A 27 -12.58 -4.18 -9.64
C PHE A 27 -13.00 -3.40 -10.89
N ILE A 28 -13.57 -2.19 -10.74
CA ILE A 28 -13.92 -1.34 -11.90
C ILE A 28 -12.69 -1.03 -12.75
N LEU A 29 -11.55 -0.72 -12.12
CA LEU A 29 -10.32 -0.43 -12.86
C LEU A 29 -9.76 -1.68 -13.54
N ALA A 30 -9.80 -2.83 -12.87
CA ALA A 30 -9.40 -4.10 -13.47
C ALA A 30 -10.27 -4.46 -14.68
N ASP A 31 -11.59 -4.26 -14.59
CA ASP A 31 -12.55 -4.46 -15.70
C ASP A 31 -12.29 -3.51 -16.87
N GLN A 32 -11.75 -2.32 -16.59
CA GLN A 32 -11.30 -1.36 -17.60
C GLN A 32 -9.89 -1.64 -18.13
N LEU A 33 -9.36 -2.85 -17.91
CA LEU A 33 -8.05 -3.32 -18.38
C LEU A 33 -6.87 -2.53 -17.80
N PHE A 34 -7.04 -1.89 -16.64
CA PHE A 34 -5.91 -1.36 -15.89
C PHE A 34 -5.19 -2.50 -15.18
N ASP A 35 -3.86 -2.46 -15.26
CA ASP A 35 -3.00 -3.21 -14.36
C ASP A 35 -3.05 -2.57 -12.96
N VAL A 36 -3.71 -3.25 -12.01
CA VAL A 36 -4.01 -2.74 -10.66
C VAL A 36 -3.07 -3.39 -9.65
N TRP A 37 -2.33 -2.55 -8.92
CA TRP A 37 -1.38 -2.94 -7.88
C TRP A 37 -1.84 -2.47 -6.51
N LEU A 38 -1.79 -3.36 -5.52
CA LEU A 38 -2.15 -3.06 -4.13
C LEU A 38 -0.89 -2.98 -3.29
N GLY A 39 -0.49 -1.75 -2.96
CA GLY A 39 0.65 -1.46 -2.11
C GLY A 39 0.33 -1.66 -0.63
N ASN A 40 1.27 -2.27 0.07
CA ASN A 40 1.26 -2.47 1.50
C ASN A 40 2.43 -1.71 2.12
N VAL A 41 2.16 -0.89 3.14
CA VAL A 41 3.18 -0.14 3.87
C VAL A 41 3.66 -0.89 5.11
N ARG A 42 4.81 -0.47 5.64
CA ARG A 42 5.38 -1.00 6.89
C ARG A 42 4.37 -0.90 8.04
N GLY A 43 4.37 -1.93 8.89
CA GLY A 43 3.53 -2.00 10.07
C GLY A 43 2.23 -2.79 9.92
N ASN A 44 1.84 -3.15 8.69
CA ASN A 44 0.67 -3.98 8.46
C ASN A 44 0.85 -5.45 8.88
N GLU A 45 -0.25 -6.21 8.86
CA GLU A 45 -0.20 -7.66 9.04
C GLU A 45 0.54 -8.31 7.86
N GLY A 46 1.76 -8.78 8.13
CA GLY A 46 2.65 -9.38 7.13
C GLY A 46 3.98 -8.64 6.96
N SER A 47 4.09 -7.43 7.50
CA SER A 47 5.35 -6.68 7.54
C SER A 47 6.46 -7.44 8.27
N SER A 48 7.65 -7.46 7.68
CA SER A 48 8.88 -8.01 8.27
C SER A 48 10.02 -7.02 8.09
N HIS A 49 11.06 -7.13 8.91
CA HIS A 49 12.21 -6.23 8.86
C HIS A 49 13.49 -7.06 8.87
N ARG A 50 14.50 -6.61 8.10
CA ARG A 50 15.76 -7.37 7.93
C ARG A 50 16.53 -7.52 9.24
N SER A 51 16.50 -6.48 10.07
CA SER A 51 17.35 -6.37 11.28
C SER A 51 16.59 -6.44 12.60
N HIS A 52 15.25 -6.35 12.58
CA HIS A 52 14.43 -6.19 13.77
C HIS A 52 13.26 -7.16 13.72
N ARG A 53 13.01 -7.87 14.82
CA ARG A 53 11.81 -8.70 14.96
C ARG A 53 10.62 -7.83 15.29
N ARG A 54 9.43 -8.26 14.89
CA ARG A 54 8.17 -7.58 15.21
C ARG A 54 7.94 -7.39 16.72
N SER A 55 8.56 -8.21 17.57
CA SER A 55 8.51 -8.06 19.04
C SER A 55 9.41 -6.94 19.58
N GLU A 56 10.33 -6.40 18.79
CA GLU A 56 11.24 -5.32 19.19
C GLU A 56 10.56 -3.96 18.98
N ALA A 57 10.68 -3.05 19.94
CA ALA A 57 10.13 -1.69 19.81
C ALA A 57 10.65 -0.96 18.57
N LYS A 58 11.92 -1.20 18.21
CA LYS A 58 12.56 -0.61 17.04
C LYS A 58 11.94 -1.05 15.70
N PHE A 59 11.24 -2.17 15.65
CA PHE A 59 10.46 -2.55 14.46
C PHE A 59 9.33 -1.54 14.18
N TRP A 60 8.79 -0.94 15.24
CA TRP A 60 7.65 -0.03 15.21
C TRP A 60 8.06 1.45 15.30
N ASP A 61 9.37 1.73 15.27
CA ASP A 61 9.92 3.07 15.35
C ASP A 61 9.94 3.70 13.95
N PHE A 62 8.74 4.00 13.44
CA PHE A 62 8.51 4.70 12.18
C PHE A 62 7.21 5.51 12.28
N SER A 63 7.07 6.46 11.37
CA SER A 63 5.88 7.29 11.20
C SER A 63 5.40 7.23 9.74
N TRP A 64 4.46 8.11 9.40
CA TRP A 64 4.02 8.28 8.01
C TRP A 64 5.13 8.87 7.13
N GLU A 65 6.13 9.54 7.69
CA GLU A 65 7.27 10.11 6.96
C GLU A 65 8.07 8.99 6.29
N GLU A 66 8.45 7.95 7.03
CA GLU A 66 9.15 6.81 6.47
C GLU A 66 8.29 6.00 5.48
N MET A 67 6.96 5.97 5.67
CA MET A 67 6.08 5.37 4.67
C MET A 67 6.10 6.16 3.34
N ALA A 68 6.16 7.49 3.41
CA ALA A 68 6.18 8.35 2.23
C ALA A 68 7.56 8.38 1.55
N ASP A 69 8.65 8.44 2.34
CA ASP A 69 10.01 8.62 1.84
C ASP A 69 10.69 7.30 1.46
N GLU A 70 10.29 6.18 2.06
CA GLU A 70 10.92 4.88 1.81
C GLU A 70 9.95 3.87 1.17
N ASP A 71 8.78 3.62 1.76
CA ASP A 71 7.89 2.56 1.27
C ASP A 71 7.30 2.89 -0.10
N LEU A 72 6.76 4.10 -0.26
CA LEU A 72 6.09 4.50 -1.49
C LEU A 72 7.04 4.50 -2.71
N PRO A 73 8.26 5.09 -2.64
CA PRO A 73 9.24 4.98 -3.71
C PRO A 73 9.64 3.54 -3.99
N ALA A 74 9.87 2.71 -2.96
CA ALA A 74 10.26 1.32 -3.15
C ALA A 74 9.17 0.51 -3.87
N ILE A 75 7.89 0.72 -3.52
CA ILE A 75 6.75 0.09 -4.18
C ILE A 75 6.66 0.55 -5.64
N ILE A 76 6.72 1.86 -5.88
CA ILE A 76 6.65 2.44 -7.23
C ILE A 76 7.78 1.90 -8.10
N ASP A 77 9.02 1.90 -7.62
CA ASP A 77 10.18 1.45 -8.38
C ASP A 77 10.13 -0.06 -8.65
N TYR A 78 9.71 -0.87 -7.67
CA TYR A 78 9.48 -2.30 -7.89
C TYR A 78 8.50 -2.53 -9.04
N ILE A 79 7.36 -1.85 -9.00
CA ILE A 79 6.32 -1.98 -10.02
C ILE A 79 6.84 -1.52 -11.39
N ARG A 80 7.52 -0.37 -11.47
CA ARG A 80 8.08 0.16 -12.74
C ARG A 80 9.12 -0.80 -13.33
N ASN A 81 9.97 -1.38 -12.49
CA ASN A 81 11.01 -2.30 -12.93
C ASN A 81 10.43 -3.63 -13.44
N LEU A 82 9.31 -4.08 -12.85
CA LEU A 82 8.66 -5.33 -13.27
C LEU A 82 7.81 -5.15 -14.53
N THR A 83 7.15 -4.01 -14.68
CA THR A 83 6.16 -3.77 -15.75
C THR A 83 6.69 -2.93 -16.91
N GLU A 84 7.87 -2.32 -16.75
CA GLU A 84 8.49 -1.37 -17.68
C GLU A 84 7.68 -0.07 -17.90
N TYR A 85 6.62 0.18 -17.13
CA TYR A 85 5.85 1.42 -17.24
C TYR A 85 6.63 2.63 -16.74
N LYS A 86 6.65 3.71 -17.53
CA LYS A 86 7.35 4.96 -17.18
C LYS A 86 6.59 5.84 -16.19
N LYS A 87 5.26 5.70 -16.13
CA LYS A 87 4.36 6.51 -15.28
C LYS A 87 3.34 5.60 -14.59
N ILE A 88 3.01 5.95 -13.36
CA ILE A 88 2.00 5.27 -12.55
C ILE A 88 0.91 6.29 -12.18
N LEU A 89 -0.34 5.87 -12.19
CA LEU A 89 -1.42 6.61 -11.51
C LEU A 89 -1.49 6.12 -10.06
N TYR A 90 -1.21 6.99 -9.10
CA TYR A 90 -1.30 6.65 -7.68
C TYR A 90 -2.62 7.14 -7.09
N ILE A 91 -3.33 6.28 -6.37
CA ILE A 91 -4.57 6.60 -5.66
C ILE A 91 -4.38 6.31 -4.18
N GLY A 92 -4.39 7.36 -3.35
CA GLY A 92 -4.29 7.29 -1.90
C GLY A 92 -5.64 7.57 -1.22
N HIS A 93 -5.89 6.93 -0.08
CA HIS A 93 -7.11 7.09 0.73
C HIS A 93 -6.79 7.04 2.22
N SER A 94 -7.58 7.72 3.06
CA SER A 94 -7.37 7.90 4.52
C SER A 94 -8.45 7.28 5.42
#